data_AF-A0A067EH49-F1
#
_entry.id   AF-A0A067EH49-F1
#
_cell.length_a   1.000
_cell.length_b   1.000
_cell.length_c   1.000
_cell.angle_alpha   90.00
_cell.angle_beta   90.00
_cell.angle_gamma   90.00
#
_symmetry.space_group_name_H-M   'P 1'
#
loop_
_entity.id
_entity.type
_entity.pdbx_description
1 polymer ?
#
loop_
_entity_poly.entity_id
_entity_poly.type
_entity_poly.pdbx_seq_one_letter_code
_entity_poly.pdbx_strand_id
1 'polypeptide(L)'
;MDFSPLTDALASKSYEKIADICDDLMLKVAAEGIVFQDEWPYVIHLLGYYYVNDINSARFLWKSIPSTIKDSRAEVVAAWKIGQHLWTRDYAGVYDAIRGFDWSQEAQALVAAFSG
;
A
#
# COMPACT_ATOMS: atom_id res chain seq x y z
N MET A 1 15.05 9.23 0.06
CA MET A 1 13.80 10.01 -0.11
C MET A 1 13.29 10.44 1.26
N ASP A 2 12.54 11.53 1.34
CA ASP A 2 11.92 11.96 2.60
C ASP A 2 10.51 11.37 2.72
N PHE A 3 10.32 10.43 3.64
CA PHE A 3 9.02 9.82 3.94
C PHE A 3 8.36 10.42 5.18
N SER A 4 8.88 11.53 5.74
CA SER A 4 8.29 12.18 6.91
C SER A 4 6.79 12.47 6.76
N PRO A 5 6.27 12.96 5.60
CA PRO A 5 4.84 13.15 5.42
C PRO A 5 4.02 11.86 5.56
N LEU A 6 4.57 10.74 5.09
CA LEU A 6 3.92 9.44 5.19
C LEU A 6 3.91 8.93 6.64
N THR A 7 5.04 9.06 7.33
CA THR A 7 5.17 8.70 8.75
C THR A 7 4.21 9.51 9.61
N ASP A 8 4.09 10.81 9.37
CA ASP A 8 3.18 11.69 10.09
C ASP A 8 1.70 11.33 9.83
N ALA A 9 1.35 10.98 8.59
CA ALA A 9 0.00 10.55 8.25
C ALA A 9 -0.36 9.21 8.92
N LEU A 10 0.58 8.25 8.95
CA LEU A 10 0.41 6.98 9.66
C LEU A 10 0.26 7.20 11.17
N ALA A 11 1.12 8.01 11.79
CA ALA A 11 1.09 8.29 13.22
C ALA A 11 -0.18 9.03 13.65
N SER A 12 -0.67 9.97 12.83
CA SER A 12 -1.91 10.71 13.07
C SER A 12 -3.17 9.96 12.62
N LYS A 13 -3.04 8.75 12.07
CA LYS A 13 -4.12 7.93 11.49
C LYS A 13 -4.91 8.64 10.39
N SER A 14 -4.30 9.58 9.69
CA SER A 14 -4.88 10.26 8.52
C SER A 14 -4.74 9.37 7.27
N TYR A 15 -5.31 8.16 7.34
CA TYR A 15 -5.14 7.12 6.33
C TYR A 15 -5.73 7.49 4.98
N GLU A 16 -6.75 8.34 4.95
CA GLU A 16 -7.35 8.89 3.74
C GLU A 16 -6.39 9.70 2.88
N LYS A 17 -5.27 10.19 3.45
CA LYS A 17 -4.26 10.98 2.73
C LYS A 17 -3.09 10.15 2.21
N ILE A 18 -2.99 8.87 2.59
CA ILE A 18 -1.81 8.06 2.31
C ILE A 18 -1.59 7.89 0.81
N ALA A 19 -2.66 7.63 0.04
CA ALA A 19 -2.58 7.49 -1.41
C ALA A 19 -2.00 8.75 -2.06
N ASP A 20 -2.61 9.91 -1.78
CA ASP A 20 -2.19 11.20 -2.34
C ASP A 20 -0.73 11.53 -1.99
N ILE A 21 -0.33 11.32 -0.72
CA ILE A 21 1.06 11.55 -0.27
C ILE A 21 2.04 10.66 -1.04
N CYS A 22 1.70 9.38 -1.23
CA CYS A 22 2.55 8.46 -1.96
C CYS A 22 2.65 8.84 -3.44
N ASP A 23 1.55 9.22 -4.08
CA ASP A 23 1.53 9.63 -5.48
C ASP A 23 2.37 10.89 -5.72
N ASP A 24 2.21 11.91 -4.89
CA ASP A 24 2.98 13.15 -4.97
C ASP A 24 4.49 12.90 -4.78
N LEU A 25 4.84 12.08 -3.79
CA LEU A 25 6.23 11.67 -3.56
C LEU A 25 6.78 10.89 -4.76
N MET A 26 6.00 9.96 -5.34
CA MET A 26 6.43 9.11 -6.45
C MET A 26 6.69 9.95 -7.70
N LEU A 27 5.78 10.89 -8.00
CA LEU A 27 5.92 11.83 -9.12
C LEU A 27 7.16 12.70 -8.94
N LYS A 28 7.39 13.22 -7.73
CA LYS A 28 8.56 14.06 -7.44
C LYS A 28 9.88 13.32 -7.68
N VAL A 29 10.03 12.12 -7.11
CA VAL A 29 11.28 11.36 -7.22
C VAL A 29 11.53 10.87 -8.65
N ALA A 30 10.46 10.54 -9.39
CA ALA A 30 10.55 10.20 -10.80
C ALA A 30 10.98 11.40 -11.65
N ALA A 31 10.45 12.60 -11.38
CA ALA A 31 10.83 13.83 -12.08
C ALA A 31 12.29 14.24 -11.81
N GLU A 32 12.81 13.95 -10.62
CA GLU A 32 14.22 14.15 -10.24
C GLU A 32 15.15 13.06 -10.81
N GLY A 33 14.61 12.02 -11.46
CA GLY A 33 15.38 10.91 -12.02
C GLY A 33 16.00 9.99 -10.95
N ILE A 34 15.48 10.03 -9.72
CA ILE A 34 15.95 9.20 -8.62
C ILE A 34 15.43 7.77 -8.84
N VAL A 35 16.30 6.79 -8.73
CA VAL A 35 15.90 5.37 -8.71
C VAL A 35 15.38 5.05 -7.32
N PHE A 36 14.10 4.69 -7.21
CA PHE A 36 13.40 4.54 -5.93
C PHE A 36 12.72 3.19 -5.74
N GLN A 37 12.69 2.35 -6.78
CA GLN A 37 11.84 1.16 -6.85
C GLN A 37 12.16 0.19 -5.71
N ASP A 38 13.42 0.01 -5.35
CA ASP A 38 13.80 -0.88 -4.25
C ASP A 38 13.44 -0.30 -2.88
N GLU A 39 13.35 1.02 -2.70
CA GLU A 39 13.09 1.63 -1.39
C GLU A 39 11.62 2.02 -1.18
N TRP A 40 10.79 1.91 -2.21
CA TRP A 40 9.43 2.42 -2.17
C TRP A 40 8.53 1.64 -1.17
N PRO A 41 7.70 2.33 -0.37
CA PRO A 41 6.78 1.71 0.58
C PRO A 41 5.51 1.15 -0.12
N TYR A 42 5.69 0.18 -1.02
CA TYR A 42 4.59 -0.36 -1.84
C TYR A 42 3.42 -0.92 -1.04
N VAL A 43 3.69 -1.54 0.12
CA VAL A 43 2.64 -2.06 1.01
C VAL A 43 1.72 -0.93 1.45
N ILE A 44 2.29 0.13 2.02
CA ILE A 44 1.53 1.28 2.51
C ILE A 44 0.80 1.99 1.36
N HIS A 45 1.44 2.13 0.20
CA HIS A 45 0.82 2.77 -0.96
C HIS A 45 -0.40 1.97 -1.47
N LEU A 46 -0.29 0.63 -1.60
CA LEU A 46 -1.41 -0.23 -1.98
C LEU A 46 -2.56 -0.13 -0.96
N LEU A 47 -2.24 -0.23 0.33
CA LEU A 47 -3.23 -0.14 1.41
C LEU A 47 -3.92 1.24 1.45
N GLY A 48 -3.18 2.32 1.19
CA GLY A 48 -3.74 3.67 1.08
C GLY A 48 -4.81 3.77 0.00
N TYR A 49 -4.55 3.23 -1.20
CA TYR A 49 -5.56 3.18 -2.26
C TYR A 49 -6.79 2.36 -1.85
N TYR A 50 -6.60 1.22 -1.20
CA TYR A 50 -7.73 0.41 -0.74
C TYR A 50 -8.58 1.14 0.30
N TYR A 51 -7.96 1.91 1.19
CA TYR A 51 -8.64 2.70 2.22
C TYR A 51 -9.60 3.73 1.61
N VAL A 52 -9.19 4.38 0.52
CA VAL A 52 -10.03 5.35 -0.21
C VAL A 52 -10.87 4.69 -1.34
N ASN A 53 -10.94 3.36 -1.37
CA ASN A 53 -11.66 2.57 -2.36
C ASN A 53 -11.22 2.81 -3.82
N ASP A 54 -9.97 3.26 -4.03
CA ASP A 54 -9.38 3.42 -5.37
C ASP A 54 -8.64 2.15 -5.83
N ILE A 55 -9.43 1.10 -6.05
CA ILE A 55 -8.90 -0.21 -6.48
C ILE A 55 -8.22 -0.10 -7.86
N ASN A 56 -8.62 0.84 -8.71
CA ASN A 56 -8.04 0.97 -10.06
C ASN A 56 -6.61 1.50 -10.00
N SER A 57 -6.35 2.55 -9.22
CA SER A 57 -4.98 3.06 -9.03
C SER A 57 -4.08 2.02 -8.38
N ALA A 58 -4.59 1.25 -7.41
CA ALA A 58 -3.84 0.11 -6.84
C ALA A 58 -3.46 -0.94 -7.89
N ARG A 59 -4.33 -1.23 -8.87
CA ARG A 59 -4.02 -2.16 -9.98
C ARG A 59 -2.93 -1.60 -10.90
N PHE A 60 -2.90 -0.29 -11.14
CA PHE A 60 -1.85 0.35 -11.93
C PHE A 60 -0.51 0.30 -11.19
N LEU A 61 -0.51 0.60 -9.89
CA LEU A 61 0.67 0.44 -9.04
C LEU A 61 1.17 -1.00 -9.05
N TRP A 62 0.30 -1.99 -8.84
CA TRP A 62 0.70 -3.41 -8.89
C TRP A 62 1.39 -3.79 -10.20
N LYS A 63 0.93 -3.26 -11.34
CA LYS A 63 1.56 -3.51 -12.64
C LYS A 63 2.95 -2.87 -12.77
N SER A 64 3.19 -1.73 -12.13
CA SER A 64 4.48 -1.01 -12.20
C SER A 64 5.54 -1.58 -11.26
N ILE A 65 5.14 -2.27 -10.18
CA ILE A 65 6.08 -2.91 -9.24
C ILE A 65 6.96 -3.95 -9.96
N PRO A 66 8.31 -3.86 -9.85
CA PRO A 66 9.22 -4.85 -10.43
C PRO A 66 8.95 -6.27 -9.93
N SER A 67 9.15 -7.29 -10.79
CA SER A 67 8.96 -8.69 -10.39
C SER A 67 9.87 -9.09 -9.23
N THR A 68 11.11 -8.60 -9.22
CA THR A 68 12.08 -8.82 -8.14
C THR A 68 11.54 -8.40 -6.77
N ILE A 69 10.75 -7.32 -6.70
CA ILE A 69 10.12 -6.85 -5.47
C ILE A 69 8.96 -7.76 -5.06
N LYS A 70 8.14 -8.18 -6.01
CA LYS A 70 7.03 -9.12 -5.74
C LYS A 70 7.54 -10.48 -5.25
N ASP A 71 8.65 -10.94 -5.80
CA ASP A 71 9.24 -12.23 -5.46
C ASP A 71 9.97 -12.19 -4.11
N SER A 72 10.56 -11.05 -3.74
CA SER A 72 11.34 -10.91 -2.50
C SER A 72 10.54 -10.36 -1.31
N ARG A 73 9.41 -9.69 -1.53
CA ARG A 73 8.62 -9.03 -0.46
C ARG A 73 7.23 -9.64 -0.34
N ALA A 74 7.12 -10.66 0.51
CA ALA A 74 5.86 -11.36 0.75
C ALA A 74 4.72 -10.41 1.20
N GLU A 75 5.02 -9.38 1.99
CA GLU A 75 4.02 -8.41 2.47
C GLU A 75 3.37 -7.60 1.32
N VAL A 76 4.12 -7.32 0.25
CA VAL A 76 3.58 -6.64 -0.96
C VAL A 76 2.57 -7.53 -1.66
N VAL A 77 2.84 -8.84 -1.73
CA VAL A 77 1.92 -9.83 -2.30
C VAL A 77 0.70 -10.02 -1.40
N ALA A 78 0.88 -10.00 -0.08
CA ALA A 78 -0.21 -10.07 0.89
C ALA A 78 -1.15 -8.85 0.76
N ALA A 79 -0.60 -7.64 0.64
CA ALA A 79 -1.38 -6.42 0.37
C ALA A 79 -2.16 -6.56 -0.94
N TRP A 80 -1.53 -7.04 -2.01
CA TRP A 80 -2.22 -7.27 -3.28
C TRP A 80 -3.39 -8.25 -3.16
N LYS A 81 -3.26 -9.30 -2.34
CA LYS A 81 -4.34 -10.27 -2.09
C LYS A 81 -5.58 -9.60 -1.49
N ILE A 82 -5.42 -8.63 -0.60
CA ILE A 82 -6.54 -7.81 -0.09
C ILE A 82 -7.27 -7.13 -1.26
N GLY A 83 -6.53 -6.48 -2.15
CA GLY A 83 -7.09 -5.82 -3.34
C GLY A 83 -7.85 -6.77 -4.27
N GLN A 84 -7.40 -8.02 -4.41
CA GLN A 84 -8.09 -9.04 -5.22
C GLN A 84 -9.46 -9.38 -4.63
N HIS A 85 -9.55 -9.58 -3.31
CA HIS A 85 -10.82 -9.84 -2.63
C HIS A 85 -11.74 -8.61 -2.67
N LEU A 86 -11.21 -7.40 -2.49
CA LEU A 86 -11.96 -6.15 -2.65
C LEU A 86 -12.57 -6.02 -4.06
N TRP A 87 -11.80 -6.33 -5.10
CA TRP A 87 -12.27 -6.28 -6.48
C TRP A 87 -13.46 -7.23 -6.74
N THR A 88 -13.43 -8.42 -6.15
CA THR A 88 -14.52 -9.41 -6.26
C THR A 88 -15.62 -9.21 -5.22
N ARG A 89 -15.54 -8.18 -4.38
CA ARG A 89 -16.44 -7.90 -3.24
C ARG A 89 -16.53 -9.07 -2.24
N ASP A 90 -15.44 -9.81 -2.10
CA ASP A 90 -15.31 -10.91 -1.15
C ASP A 90 -14.80 -10.38 0.19
N TYR A 91 -15.70 -9.79 0.99
CA TYR A 91 -15.33 -9.19 2.27
C TYR A 91 -14.84 -10.22 3.30
N ALA A 92 -15.34 -11.45 3.27
CA ALA A 92 -14.82 -12.52 4.12
C ALA A 92 -13.35 -12.81 3.77
N GLY A 93 -13.04 -12.93 2.48
CA GLY A 93 -11.69 -13.08 1.99
C GLY A 93 -10.77 -11.92 2.32
N VAL A 94 -11.28 -10.68 2.39
CA VAL A 94 -10.52 -9.53 2.90
C VAL A 94 -10.08 -9.77 4.34
N TYR A 95 -11.00 -10.11 5.26
CA TYR A 95 -10.66 -10.38 6.66
C TYR A 95 -9.71 -11.58 6.82
N ASP A 96 -9.84 -12.59 5.98
CA ASP A 96 -8.94 -13.76 5.98
C ASP A 96 -7.55 -13.40 5.46
N ALA A 97 -7.45 -12.59 4.42
CA ALA A 97 -6.16 -12.10 3.91
C ALA A 97 -5.44 -11.21 4.93
N ILE A 98 -6.19 -10.36 5.64
CA ILE A 98 -5.67 -9.51 6.72
C ILE A 98 -5.12 -10.36 7.86
N ARG A 99 -5.88 -11.35 8.35
CA ARG A 99 -5.48 -12.19 9.49
C ARG A 99 -4.44 -13.26 9.14
N GLY A 100 -4.34 -13.62 7.86
CA GLY A 100 -3.47 -14.67 7.35
C GLY A 100 -2.03 -14.23 7.09
N PHE A 101 -1.66 -12.99 7.39
CA PHE A 101 -0.32 -12.46 7.22
C PHE A 101 0.14 -11.73 8.49
N ASP A 102 1.43 -11.81 8.80
CA ASP A 102 2.06 -11.09 9.92
C ASP A 102 2.63 -9.76 9.39
N TRP A 103 1.89 -8.67 9.61
CA TRP A 103 2.19 -7.37 9.01
C TRP A 103 3.30 -6.65 9.78
N SER A 104 4.07 -5.85 9.05
CA SER A 104 5.00 -4.89 9.64
C SER A 104 4.28 -3.93 10.60
N GLN A 105 5.02 -3.37 11.56
CA GLN A 105 4.46 -2.44 12.54
C GLN A 105 3.80 -1.23 11.87
N GLU A 106 4.38 -0.78 10.76
CA GLU A 106 3.94 0.33 9.95
C GLU A 106 2.60 0.03 9.24
N ALA A 107 2.45 -1.18 8.69
CA ALA A 107 1.23 -1.59 7.98
C ALA A 107 0.10 -2.04 8.92
N GLN A 108 0.44 -2.59 10.09
CA GLN A 108 -0.51 -3.18 11.04
C GLN A 108 -1.63 -2.21 11.41
N ALA A 109 -1.31 -0.94 11.66
CA ALA A 109 -2.29 0.07 12.07
C ALA A 109 -3.27 0.43 10.94
N LEU A 110 -2.79 0.45 9.69
CA LEU A 110 -3.59 0.75 8.51
C LEU A 110 -4.49 -0.43 8.12
N VAL A 111 -3.94 -1.65 8.15
CA VAL A 111 -4.70 -2.87 7.87
C VAL A 111 -5.81 -3.08 8.91
N ALA A 112 -5.53 -2.83 10.19
CA ALA A 112 -6.54 -2.91 11.25
C ALA A 112 -7.70 -1.92 11.02
N ALA A 113 -7.45 -0.78 10.36
CA ALA A 113 -8.47 0.22 10.07
C ALA A 113 -9.55 -0.27 9.08
N PHE A 114 -9.27 -1.31 8.28
CA PHE A 114 -10.27 -1.95 7.41
C PHE A 114 -11.33 -2.76 8.18
N SER A 115 -11.07 -3.04 9.46
CA SER A 115 -11.96 -3.83 10.32
C SER A 115 -12.81 -3.00 11.28
N GLY A 116 -12.69 -1.67 11.23
CA GLY A 116 -13.46 -0.71 12.03
C GLY A 116 -14.81 -0.35 11.44
#